data_AF-A0A1W4WIQ0-F1
#
_entry.id   AF-A0A1W4WIQ0-F1
#
_cell.length_a   1.000
_cell.length_b   1.000
_cell.length_c   1.000
_cell.angle_alpha   90.00
_cell.angle_beta   90.00
_cell.angle_gamma   90.00
#
_symmetry.space_group_name_H-M   'P 1'
#
loop_
_entity.id
_entity.type
_entity.pdbx_description
1 polymer ?
#
loop_
_entity_poly.entity_id
_entity_poly.type
_entity_poly.pdbx_seq_one_letter_code
_entity_poly.pdbx_strand_id
1 'polypeptide(L)'
;MNGAQFMKEIANQKMIDNIEYLEQETKQKINREIDHFISEVVNEVTKNESNVKQLTNIFNNNYEITDKVKVLNGRLPEKVFVCRNSLLSDLYTIKHIRTIYHIFIALFVGQCIHNAVEDYLSSGQILIGTDKIFNGLAKFDVAATLWITMFLLTLANYVFFVCWSNIRINIFPNSKTDNEKLCVY
;
A
#
# COMPACT_ATOMS: atom_id res chain seq x y z
N MET A 1 65.02 50.84 -17.84
CA MET A 1 63.77 50.16 -17.48
C MET A 1 63.35 50.62 -16.10
N ASN A 2 62.11 51.10 -15.98
CA ASN A 2 61.64 51.93 -14.87
C ASN A 2 61.29 51.04 -13.67
N GLY A 3 61.98 51.18 -12.52
CA GLY A 3 61.80 50.32 -11.34
C GLY A 3 60.36 50.26 -10.79
N ALA A 4 59.54 51.27 -11.08
CA ALA A 4 58.11 51.28 -10.80
C ALA A 4 57.32 50.19 -11.55
N GLN A 5 57.76 49.78 -12.74
CA GLN A 5 57.11 48.69 -13.50
C GLN A 5 57.39 47.32 -12.86
N PHE A 6 58.61 47.11 -12.38
CA PHE A 6 59.00 45.87 -11.70
C PHE A 6 58.24 45.66 -10.39
N MET A 7 58.09 46.73 -9.59
CA MET A 7 57.32 46.67 -8.34
C MET A 7 55.83 46.38 -8.60
N LYS A 8 55.27 46.90 -9.70
CA LYS A 8 53.89 46.62 -10.12
C LYS A 8 53.71 45.15 -10.52
N GLU A 9 54.70 44.57 -11.19
CA GLU A 9 54.67 43.18 -11.63
C GLU A 9 54.76 42.20 -10.44
N ILE A 10 55.62 42.49 -9.45
CA ILE A 10 55.70 41.71 -8.20
C ILE A 10 54.37 41.79 -7.42
N ALA A 11 53.76 42.97 -7.35
CA ALA A 11 52.47 43.13 -6.65
C ALA A 11 51.35 42.34 -7.34
N ASN A 12 51.32 42.34 -8.68
CA ASN A 12 50.36 41.56 -9.46
C ASN A 12 50.56 40.05 -9.26
N GLN A 13 51.81 39.56 -9.27
CA GLN A 13 52.08 38.14 -9.07
C GLN A 13 51.65 37.68 -7.68
N LYS A 14 51.96 38.46 -6.64
CA LYS A 14 51.53 38.17 -5.26
C LYS A 14 50.01 38.14 -5.12
N MET A 15 49.28 38.97 -5.86
CA MET A 15 47.82 38.92 -5.88
C MET A 15 47.31 37.64 -6.54
N ILE A 16 47.92 37.19 -7.63
CA ILE A 16 47.54 35.95 -8.33
C ILE A 16 47.73 34.74 -7.40
N ASP A 17 48.89 34.63 -6.76
CA ASP A 17 49.20 33.52 -5.86
C ASP A 17 48.24 33.47 -4.65
N ASN A 18 47.88 34.63 -4.09
CA ASN A 18 46.90 34.72 -3.00
C ASN A 18 45.49 34.29 -3.44
N ILE A 19 45.09 34.62 -4.67
CA ILE A 19 43.79 34.22 -5.21
C ILE A 19 43.74 32.70 -5.41
N GLU A 20 44.82 32.10 -5.93
CA GLU A 20 44.92 30.66 -6.13
C GLU A 20 44.87 29.89 -4.79
N TYR A 21 45.57 30.39 -3.77
CA TYR A 21 45.52 29.83 -2.42
C TYR A 21 44.10 29.84 -1.83
N LEU A 22 43.39 30.97 -1.94
CA LEU A 22 42.01 31.10 -1.45
C LEU A 22 41.04 30.18 -2.21
N GLU A 23 41.24 30.00 -3.52
CA GLU A 23 40.44 29.08 -4.33
C GLU A 23 40.63 27.63 -3.87
N GLN A 24 41.85 27.23 -3.55
CA GLN A 24 42.13 25.89 -3.03
C GLN A 24 41.53 25.67 -1.63
N GLU A 25 41.65 26.66 -0.74
CA GLU A 25 41.10 26.57 0.61
C GLU A 25 39.56 26.45 0.59
N THR A 26 38.89 27.24 -0.25
CA THR A 26 37.44 27.19 -0.41
C THR A 26 36.98 25.86 -1.00
N LYS A 27 37.66 25.33 -2.03
CA LYS A 27 37.38 23.99 -2.58
C LYS A 27 37.48 22.90 -1.52
N GLN A 28 38.52 22.92 -0.69
CA GLN A 28 38.69 21.92 0.36
C GLN A 28 37.59 22.01 1.41
N LYS A 29 37.19 23.22 1.81
CA LYS A 29 36.12 23.42 2.78
C LYS A 29 34.78 22.93 2.27
N ILE A 30 34.45 23.26 1.02
CA ILE A 30 33.23 22.82 0.34
C ILE A 30 33.19 21.29 0.25
N ASN A 31 34.28 20.64 -0.15
CA ASN A 31 34.31 19.18 -0.26
C ASN A 31 34.03 18.50 1.09
N ARG A 32 34.64 18.98 2.19
CA ARG A 32 34.40 18.40 3.52
C ARG A 32 32.94 18.57 3.99
N GLU A 33 32.34 19.72 3.69
CA GLU A 33 30.96 20.02 4.06
C GLU A 33 29.96 19.17 3.25
N ILE A 34 30.23 18.99 1.95
CA ILE A 34 29.48 18.09 1.07
C ILE A 34 29.60 16.65 1.56
N ASP A 35 30.80 16.17 1.88
CA ASP A 35 31.01 14.80 2.36
C ASP A 35 30.27 14.53 3.68
N HIS A 36 30.29 15.50 4.61
CA HIS A 36 29.54 15.39 5.87
C HIS A 36 28.04 15.30 5.61
N PHE A 37 27.49 16.23 4.81
CA PHE A 37 26.06 16.25 4.48
C PHE A 37 25.63 14.97 3.75
N ILE A 38 26.43 14.48 2.80
CA ILE A 38 26.17 13.21 2.11
C ILE A 38 26.15 12.06 3.10
N SER A 39 27.12 11.99 4.02
CA SER A 39 27.17 10.91 5.01
C SER A 39 25.98 10.92 5.98
N GLU A 40 25.52 12.12 6.35
CA GLU A 40 24.36 12.31 7.23
C GLU A 40 23.07 11.86 6.52
N VAL A 41 22.84 12.34 5.29
CA VAL A 41 21.69 11.93 4.47
C VAL A 41 21.73 10.42 4.19
N VAL A 42 22.89 9.85 3.86
CA VAL A 42 23.04 8.41 3.62
C VAL A 42 22.71 7.59 4.87
N ASN A 43 23.12 8.06 6.07
CA ASN A 43 22.82 7.40 7.34
C ASN A 43 21.32 7.46 7.70
N GLU A 44 20.66 8.59 7.44
CA GLU A 44 19.22 8.70 7.63
C GLU A 44 18.44 7.82 6.64
N VAL A 45 18.89 7.77 5.39
CA VAL A 45 18.29 6.92 4.34
C VAL A 45 18.49 5.44 4.67
N THR A 46 19.69 4.99 5.02
CA THR A 46 19.98 3.57 5.35
C THR A 46 19.20 3.08 6.57
N LYS A 47 18.99 3.92 7.59
CA LYS A 47 18.14 3.60 8.75
C LYS A 47 16.67 3.40 8.36
N ASN A 48 16.18 4.15 7.37
CA ASN A 48 14.82 4.01 6.84
C ASN A 48 14.72 2.88 5.79
N GLU A 49 15.84 2.55 5.15
CA GLU A 49 15.97 1.59 4.07
C GLU A 49 15.57 0.17 4.47
N SER A 50 15.77 -0.27 5.72
CA SER A 50 15.36 -1.61 6.16
C SER A 50 13.84 -1.80 6.10
N ASN A 51 13.06 -0.76 6.39
CA ASN A 51 11.60 -0.79 6.33
C ASN A 51 11.11 -0.59 4.89
N VAL A 52 11.78 0.27 4.12
CA VAL A 52 11.45 0.53 2.71
C VAL A 52 11.81 -0.66 1.80
N LYS A 53 12.96 -1.32 2.01
CA LYS A 53 13.35 -2.56 1.31
C LYS A 53 12.41 -3.71 1.60
N GLN A 54 11.95 -3.85 2.84
CA GLN A 54 10.95 -4.86 3.18
C GLN A 54 9.62 -4.57 2.47
N LEU A 55 9.18 -3.31 2.45
CA LEU A 55 8.01 -2.87 1.68
C LEU A 55 8.17 -3.16 0.18
N THR A 56 9.25 -2.71 -0.45
CA THR A 56 9.46 -2.89 -1.89
C THR A 56 9.60 -4.36 -2.26
N ASN A 57 10.21 -5.20 -1.42
CA ASN A 57 10.23 -6.65 -1.66
C ASN A 57 8.84 -7.28 -1.59
N ILE A 58 8.00 -6.87 -0.62
CA ILE A 58 6.60 -7.32 -0.53
C ILE A 58 5.80 -6.86 -1.77
N PHE A 59 5.97 -5.61 -2.22
CA PHE A 59 5.27 -5.09 -3.40
C PHE A 59 5.77 -5.72 -4.70
N ASN A 60 7.08 -5.90 -4.88
CA ASN A 60 7.68 -6.48 -6.09
C ASN A 60 7.32 -7.96 -6.28
N ASN A 61 7.32 -8.75 -5.21
CA ASN A 61 6.90 -10.16 -5.25
C ASN A 61 5.42 -10.31 -5.67
N ASN A 62 4.58 -9.31 -5.38
CA ASN A 62 3.16 -9.32 -5.75
C ASN A 62 2.90 -8.82 -7.18
N TYR A 63 3.83 -8.05 -7.78
CA TYR A 63 3.72 -7.50 -9.12
C TYR A 63 4.24 -8.44 -10.21
N GLU A 64 5.19 -9.33 -9.89
CA GLU A 64 5.76 -10.24 -10.91
C GLU A 64 4.79 -11.31 -11.43
N ILE A 65 3.65 -11.52 -10.76
CA ILE A 65 2.61 -12.48 -11.17
C ILE A 65 1.64 -11.90 -12.21
N THR A 66 1.49 -10.57 -12.30
CA THR A 66 0.48 -9.94 -13.18
C THR A 66 0.97 -9.61 -14.59
N ASP A 67 2.26 -9.40 -14.80
CA ASP A 67 2.76 -8.82 -16.06
C ASP A 67 3.27 -9.84 -17.09
N LYS A 68 3.32 -11.13 -16.75
CA LYS A 68 3.80 -12.19 -17.68
C LYS A 68 2.68 -13.01 -18.33
N VAL A 69 1.41 -12.65 -18.16
CA VAL A 69 0.33 -13.25 -18.95
C VAL A 69 0.31 -12.60 -20.34
N LYS A 70 1.22 -13.06 -21.20
CA LYS A 70 1.18 -12.78 -22.65
C LYS A 70 -0.23 -13.08 -23.14
N VAL A 71 -0.90 -12.05 -23.67
CA VAL A 71 -2.18 -12.19 -24.39
C VAL A 71 -1.91 -13.01 -25.65
N LEU A 72 -1.97 -14.32 -25.50
CA LEU A 72 -1.96 -15.26 -26.60
C LEU A 72 -3.42 -15.41 -27.05
N ASN A 73 -3.72 -14.98 -28.27
CA ASN A 73 -4.95 -15.32 -29.01
C ASN A 73 -6.25 -14.58 -28.66
N GLY A 74 -6.21 -13.27 -28.38
CA GLY A 74 -7.41 -12.43 -28.36
C GLY A 74 -8.46 -12.78 -27.29
N ARG A 75 -8.12 -13.67 -26.35
CA ARG A 75 -8.89 -13.95 -25.15
C ARG A 75 -8.34 -13.12 -24.00
N LEU A 76 -9.24 -12.60 -23.17
CA LEU A 76 -8.83 -11.91 -21.94
C LEU A 76 -7.97 -12.87 -21.11
N PRO A 77 -6.86 -12.38 -20.53
CA PRO A 77 -6.00 -13.20 -19.69
C PRO A 77 -6.83 -13.86 -18.58
N GLU A 78 -6.69 -15.18 -18.44
CA GLU A 78 -7.38 -15.93 -17.41
C GLU A 78 -6.86 -15.51 -16.03
N LYS A 79 -7.78 -15.30 -15.08
CA LYS A 79 -7.43 -14.92 -13.72
C LYS A 79 -6.83 -16.13 -12.99
N VAL A 80 -5.51 -16.13 -12.86
CA VAL A 80 -4.80 -17.13 -12.05
C VAL A 80 -4.87 -16.74 -10.59
N PHE A 81 -5.47 -17.60 -9.77
CA PHE A 81 -5.48 -17.45 -8.32
C PHE A 81 -4.24 -18.11 -7.73
N VAL A 82 -3.43 -17.33 -7.01
CA VAL A 82 -2.25 -17.80 -6.29
C VAL A 82 -2.47 -17.58 -4.80
N CYS A 83 -2.08 -18.55 -3.98
CA CYS A 83 -2.10 -18.40 -2.52
C CYS A 83 -1.12 -17.28 -2.12
N ARG A 84 -1.67 -16.13 -1.71
CA ARG A 84 -0.90 -14.98 -1.22
C ARG A 84 -1.55 -14.42 0.05
N ASN A 85 -0.74 -13.89 0.95
CA ASN A 85 -1.23 -13.18 2.12
C ASN A 85 -1.93 -11.88 1.70
N SER A 86 -2.82 -11.37 2.56
CA SER A 86 -3.42 -10.06 2.32
C SER A 86 -2.33 -8.99 2.46
N LEU A 87 -2.33 -8.00 1.58
CA LEU A 87 -1.37 -6.89 1.63
C LEU A 87 -1.42 -6.19 2.99
N LEU A 88 -2.59 -6.09 3.61
CA LEU A 88 -2.74 -5.47 4.93
C LEU A 88 -2.06 -6.31 6.02
N SER A 89 -2.14 -7.63 5.94
CA SER A 89 -1.43 -8.55 6.85
C SER A 89 0.08 -8.40 6.71
N ASP A 90 0.57 -8.32 5.47
CA ASP A 90 2.01 -8.12 5.21
C ASP A 90 2.45 -6.72 5.67
N LEU A 91 1.63 -5.69 5.44
CA LEU A 91 1.87 -4.31 5.84
C LEU A 91 1.86 -4.12 7.37
N TYR A 92 1.07 -4.91 8.10
CA TYR A 92 1.05 -4.93 9.57
C TYR A 92 2.36 -5.46 10.19
N THR A 93 3.15 -6.21 9.44
CA THR A 93 4.48 -6.66 9.87
C THR A 93 5.39 -5.48 10.21
N ILE A 94 5.18 -4.35 9.55
CA ILE A 94 5.98 -3.14 9.73
C ILE A 94 5.62 -2.46 11.05
N LYS A 95 6.65 -2.15 11.84
CA LYS A 95 6.50 -1.54 13.18
C LYS A 95 5.68 -0.24 13.16
N HIS A 96 5.85 0.59 12.13
CA HIS A 96 5.13 1.88 12.02
C HIS A 96 3.62 1.73 11.89
N ILE A 97 3.14 0.78 11.07
CA ILE A 97 1.71 0.55 10.83
C ILE A 97 1.07 -0.11 12.06
N ARG A 98 1.80 -0.98 12.74
CA ARG A 98 1.38 -1.56 14.02
C ARG A 98 1.10 -0.48 15.06
N THR A 99 1.95 0.54 15.16
CA THR A 99 1.73 1.66 16.09
C THR A 99 0.46 2.43 15.73
N ILE A 100 0.22 2.71 14.44
CA ILE A 100 -0.98 3.39 13.97
C ILE A 100 -2.25 2.61 14.34
N TYR A 101 -2.25 1.28 14.22
CA TYR A 101 -3.36 0.44 14.65
C TYR A 101 -3.70 0.61 16.13
N HIS A 102 -2.69 0.62 17.01
CA HIS A 102 -2.91 0.83 18.44
C HIS A 102 -3.39 2.26 18.75
N ILE A 103 -2.93 3.26 18.00
CA ILE A 103 -3.43 4.63 18.12
C ILE A 103 -4.92 4.69 17.76
N PHE A 104 -5.34 4.05 16.67
CA PHE A 104 -6.76 4.00 16.31
C PHE A 104 -7.61 3.34 17.39
N ILE A 105 -7.13 2.25 18.00
CA ILE A 105 -7.84 1.62 19.12
C ILE A 105 -7.90 2.54 20.33
N ALA A 106 -6.79 3.18 20.70
CA ALA A 106 -6.75 4.09 21.84
C ALA A 106 -7.68 5.30 21.62
N LEU A 107 -7.70 5.85 20.41
CA LEU A 107 -8.64 6.90 20.02
C LEU A 107 -10.08 6.39 20.09
N PHE A 108 -10.37 5.22 19.54
CA PHE A 108 -11.72 4.65 19.57
C PHE A 108 -12.22 4.44 21.01
N VAL A 109 -11.40 3.82 21.86
CA VAL A 109 -11.74 3.61 23.28
C VAL A 109 -11.89 4.93 24.02
N GLY A 110 -10.98 5.88 23.80
CA GLY A 110 -11.06 7.22 24.39
C GLY A 110 -12.34 7.96 23.98
N GLN A 111 -12.72 7.87 22.70
CA GLN A 111 -13.97 8.44 22.18
C GLN A 111 -15.19 7.74 22.77
N CYS A 112 -15.18 6.41 22.91
CA CYS A 112 -16.26 5.67 23.58
C CYS A 112 -16.44 6.11 25.03
N ILE A 113 -15.35 6.27 25.79
CA ILE A 113 -15.40 6.71 27.19
C ILE A 113 -15.88 8.17 27.28
N HIS A 114 -15.37 9.04 26.42
CA HIS A 114 -15.78 10.45 26.37
C HIS A 114 -17.29 10.58 26.11
N ASN A 115 -17.79 9.91 25.07
CA ASN A 115 -19.21 9.90 24.73
C ASN A 115 -20.05 9.28 25.86
N ALA A 116 -19.56 8.24 26.53
CA ALA A 116 -20.26 7.61 27.65
C ALA A 116 -20.34 8.52 28.89
N VAL A 117 -19.29 9.29 29.17
CA VAL A 117 -19.27 10.28 30.26
C VAL A 117 -20.23 11.43 29.97
N GLU A 118 -20.25 11.94 28.74
CA GLU A 118 -21.20 12.98 28.31
C GLU A 118 -22.66 12.50 28.41
N ASP A 119 -22.94 11.26 27.98
CA ASP A 119 -24.27 10.65 28.13
C ASP A 119 -24.66 10.49 29.61
N TYR A 120 -23.71 10.13 30.49
CA TYR A 120 -23.95 10.04 31.93
C TYR A 120 -24.27 11.42 32.56
N LEU A 121 -23.50 12.45 32.22
CA LEU A 121 -23.70 13.82 32.71
C LEU A 121 -25.01 14.42 32.23
N SER A 122 -25.42 14.15 30.98
CA SER A 122 -26.62 14.73 30.39
C SER A 122 -27.91 14.00 30.76
N SER A 123 -27.89 12.68 30.90
CA SER A 123 -29.11 11.86 31.10
C SER A 123 -29.20 11.18 32.47
N GLY A 124 -28.15 11.20 33.29
CA GLY A 124 -28.15 10.70 34.67
C GLY A 124 -28.26 9.17 34.82
N GLN A 125 -28.33 8.43 33.72
CA GLN A 125 -28.32 6.96 33.68
C GLN A 125 -27.25 6.48 32.71
N ILE A 126 -26.44 5.51 33.13
CA ILE A 126 -25.45 4.83 32.29
C ILE A 126 -26.18 3.78 31.44
N LEU A 127 -27.14 4.20 30.61
CA LEU A 127 -27.42 3.41 29.42
C LEU A 127 -26.21 3.64 28.51
N ILE A 128 -25.45 2.58 28.23
CA ILE A 128 -24.15 2.60 27.52
C ILE A 128 -24.31 3.01 26.03
N GLY A 129 -25.28 3.86 25.69
CA GLY A 129 -25.66 4.17 24.32
C GLY A 129 -26.10 2.93 23.55
N THR A 130 -26.36 1.80 24.21
CA THR A 130 -26.88 0.58 23.59
C THR A 130 -28.16 0.90 22.85
N ASP A 131 -29.03 1.72 23.43
CA ASP A 131 -30.25 2.20 22.77
C ASP A 131 -29.95 3.02 21.52
N LYS A 132 -28.87 3.83 21.49
CA LYS A 132 -28.47 4.54 20.27
C LYS A 132 -27.96 3.59 19.19
N ILE A 133 -27.19 2.56 19.57
CA ILE A 133 -26.69 1.52 18.67
C ILE A 133 -27.86 0.67 18.14
N PHE A 134 -28.77 0.23 19.02
CA PHE A 134 -29.98 -0.52 18.67
C PHE A 134 -30.97 0.32 17.86
N ASN A 135 -31.07 1.62 18.12
CA ASN A 135 -31.88 2.55 17.32
C ASN A 135 -31.25 2.79 15.94
N GLY A 136 -29.91 2.86 15.84
CA GLY A 136 -29.20 2.85 14.56
C GLY A 136 -29.38 1.53 13.80
N LEU A 137 -29.53 0.42 14.52
CA LEU A 137 -29.80 -0.92 14.02
C LEU A 137 -31.29 -1.28 14.01
N ALA A 138 -32.21 -0.31 14.13
CA ALA A 138 -33.64 -0.57 14.38
C ALA A 138 -34.32 -1.44 13.30
N LYS A 139 -33.73 -1.55 12.11
CA LYS A 139 -34.20 -2.40 11.00
C LYS A 139 -33.20 -3.49 10.63
N PHE A 140 -32.38 -3.95 11.58
CA PHE A 140 -31.44 -5.05 11.33
C PHE A 140 -32.16 -6.33 10.89
N ASP A 141 -33.35 -6.62 11.43
CA ASP A 141 -34.16 -7.77 11.04
C ASP A 141 -34.59 -7.70 9.56
N VAL A 142 -35.01 -6.52 9.11
CA VAL A 142 -35.34 -6.28 7.69
C VAL A 142 -34.09 -6.43 6.81
N ALA A 143 -32.95 -5.90 7.25
CA ALA A 143 -31.68 -6.02 6.53
C ALA A 143 -31.20 -7.48 6.45
N ALA A 144 -31.33 -8.24 7.53
CA ALA A 144 -31.00 -9.66 7.59
C ALA A 144 -31.91 -10.50 6.68
N THR A 145 -33.22 -10.24 6.72
CA THR A 145 -34.19 -10.91 5.85
C THR A 145 -33.92 -10.60 4.38
N LEU A 146 -33.59 -9.35 4.03
CA LEU A 146 -33.19 -8.97 2.68
C LEU A 146 -31.90 -9.67 2.25
N TRP A 147 -30.90 -9.70 3.13
CA TRP A 147 -29.62 -10.36 2.86
C TRP A 147 -29.79 -11.86 2.61
N ILE A 148 -30.56 -12.56 3.44
CA ILE A 148 -30.90 -13.98 3.27
C ILE A 148 -31.64 -14.19 1.95
N THR A 149 -32.59 -13.31 1.63
CA THR A 149 -33.34 -13.38 0.37
C THR A 149 -32.39 -13.23 -0.83
N MET A 150 -31.52 -12.23 -0.84
CA MET A 150 -30.51 -12.03 -1.90
C MET A 150 -29.58 -13.24 -2.02
N PHE A 151 -29.13 -13.81 -0.89
CA PHE A 151 -28.30 -15.01 -0.88
C PHE A 151 -29.02 -16.22 -1.51
N LEU A 152 -30.26 -16.47 -1.12
CA LEU A 152 -31.08 -17.54 -1.70
C LEU A 152 -31.30 -17.35 -3.21
N LEU A 153 -31.54 -16.11 -3.67
CA LEU A 153 -31.65 -15.79 -5.09
C LEU A 153 -30.35 -16.11 -5.84
N THR A 154 -29.18 -15.79 -5.30
CA THR A 154 -27.90 -16.16 -5.94
C THR A 154 -27.71 -17.67 -6.03
N LEU A 155 -28.12 -18.41 -5.00
CA LEU A 155 -28.04 -19.87 -5.00
C LEU A 155 -29.05 -20.49 -5.97
N ALA A 156 -30.25 -19.92 -6.09
CA ALA A 156 -31.25 -20.34 -7.06
C ALA A 156 -30.73 -20.19 -8.50
N ASN A 157 -29.98 -19.12 -8.81
CA ASN A 157 -29.37 -18.94 -10.14
C ASN A 157 -28.46 -20.12 -10.53
N TYR A 158 -27.71 -20.68 -9.58
CA TYR A 158 -26.91 -21.88 -9.82
C TYR A 158 -27.80 -23.09 -10.18
N VAL A 159 -28.88 -23.32 -9.43
CA VAL A 159 -29.83 -24.42 -9.72
C VAL A 159 -30.49 -24.24 -11.08
N PHE A 160 -30.92 -23.02 -11.43
CA PHE A 160 -31.48 -22.71 -12.74
C PHE A 160 -30.47 -22.98 -13.86
N PHE A 161 -29.20 -22.62 -13.67
CA PHE A 161 -28.15 -22.87 -14.65
C PHE A 161 -27.89 -24.38 -14.84
N VAL A 162 -27.84 -25.14 -13.75
CA VAL A 162 -27.68 -26.61 -13.80
C VAL A 162 -28.89 -27.26 -14.48
N CYS A 163 -30.11 -26.83 -14.14
CA CYS A 163 -31.34 -27.31 -14.76
C CYS A 163 -31.35 -27.02 -16.27
N TRP A 164 -31.02 -25.79 -16.67
CA TRP A 164 -30.90 -25.41 -18.07
C TRP A 164 -29.83 -26.23 -18.81
N SER A 165 -28.67 -26.45 -18.20
CA SER A 165 -27.60 -27.28 -18.76
C SER A 165 -28.07 -28.72 -18.99
N ASN A 166 -28.76 -29.32 -18.02
CA ASN A 166 -29.31 -30.67 -18.14
C ASN A 166 -30.38 -30.77 -19.24
N ILE A 167 -31.26 -29.78 -19.33
CA ILE A 167 -32.27 -29.69 -20.40
C ILE A 167 -31.58 -29.57 -21.77
N ARG A 168 -30.56 -28.71 -21.90
CA ARG A 168 -29.78 -28.55 -23.13
C ARG A 168 -29.10 -29.85 -23.57
N ILE A 169 -28.49 -30.57 -22.63
CA ILE A 169 -27.81 -31.84 -22.91
C ILE A 169 -28.81 -32.91 -23.38
N ASN A 170 -30.00 -32.95 -22.78
CA ASN A 170 -31.06 -33.88 -23.18
C ASN A 170 -31.68 -33.55 -24.55
N ILE A 171 -31.77 -32.26 -24.91
CA ILE A 171 -32.33 -31.81 -26.20
C ILE A 171 -31.32 -31.99 -27.36
N PHE A 172 -30.01 -31.84 -27.11
CA PHE A 172 -28.95 -32.00 -28.13
C PHE A 172 -27.94 -33.10 -27.74
N PRO A 173 -28.33 -34.39 -27.83
CA PRO A 173 -27.48 -35.51 -27.41
C PRO A 173 -26.22 -35.70 -28.28
N ASN A 174 -26.20 -35.17 -29.50
CA ASN A 174 -25.11 -35.37 -30.47
C ASN A 174 -23.81 -34.57 -30.19
N SER A 175 -23.74 -33.74 -29.14
CA SER A 175 -22.51 -33.02 -28.78
C SER A 175 -21.66 -33.74 -27.72
N LYS A 176 -22.13 -34.85 -27.15
CA LYS A 176 -21.36 -35.63 -26.17
C LYS A 176 -20.19 -36.40 -26.80
N THR A 177 -20.31 -36.81 -28.05
CA THR A 177 -19.36 -37.74 -28.70
C THR A 177 -17.99 -37.14 -29.02
N ASP A 178 -17.87 -35.80 -29.06
CA ASP A 178 -16.59 -35.12 -29.33
C ASP A 178 -15.85 -34.67 -28.06
N ASN A 179 -16.56 -34.43 -26.96
CA ASN A 179 -15.95 -33.88 -25.73
C ASN A 179 -15.33 -34.97 -24.84
N GLU A 180 -15.81 -36.21 -24.93
CA GLU A 180 -15.24 -37.35 -24.17
C GLU A 180 -13.85 -37.75 -24.68
N LYS A 181 -13.48 -37.38 -25.92
CA LYS A 181 -12.14 -37.58 -26.47
C LYS A 181 -11.12 -36.53 -26.05
N LEU A 182 -11.56 -35.40 -25.47
CA LEU A 182 -10.69 -34.29 -25.06
C LEU A 182 -10.30 -34.31 -23.58
N CYS A 183 -10.97 -35.12 -22.75
CA CYS A 183 -10.64 -35.30 -21.32
C CYS A 183 -9.71 -36.49 -21.04
N VAL A 184 -9.23 -37.17 -22.08
CA VAL A 184 -8.24 -38.26 -21.97
C VAL A 184 -6.95 -37.83 -22.66
N TYR A 185 -6.33 -36.73 -22.21
CA TYR A 185 -4.90 -36.42 -22.38
C TYR A 185 -4.46 -35.44 -21.29
#